data_AF-A0A9X2FKN3-F1
#
_entry.id   AF-A0A9X2FKN3-F1
#
_cell.length_a   1.000
_cell.length_b   1.000
_cell.length_c   1.000
_cell.angle_alpha   90.00
_cell.angle_beta   90.00
_cell.angle_gamma   90.00
#
_symmetry.space_group_name_H-M   'P 1'
#
loop_
_entity.id
_entity.type
_entity.pdbx_description
1 polymer ?
#
loop_
_entity_poly.entity_id
_entity_poly.type
_entity_poly.pdbx_seq_one_letter_code
_entity_poly.pdbx_strand_id
1 'polypeptide(L)'
;MMNRLSATLLYTGGMLLLLLSTIFVGQSIYYQFQLSMYSHNIQYNKAKVLYNMAMLNRLEKGKQMKTNIGTIKYEGDSYQVYLTSQQKYIFYVSKNSSSASE
;
A
#
# COMPACT_ATOMS: atom_id res chain seq x y z
N MET A 1 6.77 -57.60 -7.44
CA MET A 1 7.95 -57.07 -6.73
C MET A 1 8.35 -55.79 -7.45
N MET A 2 8.04 -54.61 -6.90
CA MET A 2 8.31 -53.34 -7.60
C MET A 2 9.82 -53.20 -7.77
N ASN A 3 10.30 -52.98 -9.00
CA ASN A 3 11.73 -52.89 -9.27
C ASN A 3 12.32 -51.77 -8.41
N ARG A 4 13.39 -52.05 -7.64
CA ARG A 4 14.01 -51.07 -6.73
C ARG A 4 14.32 -49.74 -7.44
N LEU A 5 14.69 -49.81 -8.72
CA LEU A 5 14.93 -48.67 -9.59
C LEU A 5 13.70 -47.77 -9.78
N SER A 6 12.51 -48.36 -9.94
CA SER A 6 11.23 -47.65 -10.09
C SER A 6 10.82 -46.95 -8.79
N ALA A 7 11.05 -47.60 -7.64
CA ALA A 7 10.76 -47.04 -6.33
C ALA A 7 11.68 -45.84 -6.01
N THR A 8 12.97 -45.95 -6.31
CA THR A 8 13.92 -44.84 -6.15
C THR A 8 13.57 -43.66 -7.05
N LEU A 9 13.15 -43.92 -8.29
CA LEU A 9 12.74 -42.88 -9.25
C LEU A 9 11.48 -42.12 -8.80
N LEU A 10 10.50 -42.84 -8.26
CA LEU A 10 9.28 -42.24 -7.70
C LEU A 10 9.59 -41.40 -6.46
N TYR A 11 10.50 -41.88 -5.60
CA TYR A 11 10.91 -41.15 -4.40
C TYR A 11 11.66 -39.86 -4.75
N THR A 12 12.66 -39.92 -5.65
CA THR A 12 13.42 -38.73 -6.04
C THR A 12 12.57 -37.74 -6.84
N GLY A 13 11.69 -38.22 -7.73
CA GLY A 13 10.74 -37.38 -8.46
C GLY A 13 9.73 -36.71 -7.52
N GLY A 14 9.19 -37.45 -6.55
CA GLY A 14 8.30 -36.90 -5.52
C GLY A 14 8.99 -35.86 -4.66
N MET A 15 10.24 -36.11 -4.26
CA MET A 15 11.01 -35.15 -3.46
C MET A 15 11.34 -33.87 -4.24
N LEU A 16 11.64 -33.99 -5.53
CA LEU A 16 11.87 -32.84 -6.40
C LEU A 16 10.58 -32.01 -6.59
N LEU A 17 9.43 -32.67 -6.75
CA LEU A 17 8.13 -31.98 -6.83
C LEU A 17 7.77 -31.27 -5.53
N LEU A 18 8.07 -31.86 -4.37
CA LEU A 18 7.90 -31.20 -3.07
C LEU A 18 8.79 -29.96 -2.98
N LEU A 19 10.06 -30.07 -3.37
CA LEU A 19 10.99 -28.95 -3.40
C LEU A 19 10.51 -27.80 -4.29
N LEU A 20 10.09 -28.11 -5.52
CA LEU A 20 9.55 -27.13 -6.46
C LEU A 20 8.27 -26.49 -5.92
N SER A 21 7.41 -27.27 -5.29
CA SER A 21 6.17 -26.77 -4.69
C SER A 21 6.47 -25.80 -3.55
N THR A 22 7.43 -26.11 -2.67
CA THR A 22 7.85 -25.21 -1.59
C THR A 22 8.44 -23.91 -2.14
N ILE A 23 9.30 -23.99 -3.17
CA ILE A 23 9.85 -22.80 -3.83
C ILE A 23 8.73 -21.94 -4.42
N PHE A 24 7.78 -22.57 -5.12
CA PHE A 24 6.67 -21.86 -5.75
C PHE A 24 5.74 -21.18 -4.74
N VAL A 25 5.44 -21.85 -3.63
CA VAL A 25 4.66 -21.27 -2.53
C VAL A 25 5.42 -20.09 -1.90
N GLY A 26 6.72 -20.25 -1.64
CA GLY A 26 7.56 -19.19 -1.09
C GLY A 26 7.59 -17.94 -1.98
N GLN A 27 7.76 -18.13 -3.29
CA GLN A 27 7.72 -17.03 -4.27
C GLN A 27 6.34 -16.36 -4.31
N SER A 28 5.27 -17.15 -4.31
CA SER A 28 3.90 -16.64 -4.33
C SER A 28 3.60 -15.75 -3.13
N ILE A 29 3.97 -16.18 -1.92
CA ILE A 29 3.81 -15.40 -0.68
C ILE A 29 4.64 -14.11 -0.75
N TYR A 30 5.89 -14.20 -1.20
CA TYR A 30 6.77 -13.04 -1.32
C TYR A 30 6.20 -11.97 -2.25
N TYR A 31 5.75 -12.36 -3.45
CA TYR A 31 5.17 -11.41 -4.40
C TYR A 31 3.82 -10.86 -3.92
N GLN A 32 3.00 -11.68 -3.27
CA GLN A 32 1.74 -11.20 -2.68
C GLN A 32 1.99 -10.13 -1.62
N PHE A 33 2.99 -10.33 -0.76
CA PHE A 33 3.38 -9.33 0.23
C PHE A 33 3.87 -8.04 -0.43
N GLN A 34 4.75 -8.15 -1.44
CA GLN A 34 5.22 -6.98 -2.18
C GLN A 34 4.06 -6.21 -2.83
N LEU A 35 3.14 -6.89 -3.51
CA LEU A 35 1.98 -6.26 -4.16
C LEU A 35 1.11 -5.52 -3.14
N SER A 36 0.90 -6.10 -1.96
CA SER A 36 0.17 -5.45 -0.86
C SER A 36 0.86 -4.16 -0.41
N MET A 37 2.18 -4.21 -0.19
CA MET A 37 2.97 -3.04 0.22
C MET A 37 2.99 -1.94 -0.86
N TYR A 38 3.15 -2.33 -2.13
CA TYR A 38 3.08 -1.39 -3.25
C TYR A 38 1.71 -0.73 -3.35
N SER A 39 0.63 -1.51 -3.23
CA SER A 39 -0.73 -0.98 -3.22
C SER A 39 -0.90 0.05 -2.09
N HIS A 40 -0.44 -0.28 -0.88
CA HIS A 40 -0.49 0.65 0.25
C HIS A 40 0.26 1.95 -0.02
N ASN A 41 1.49 1.87 -0.56
CA ASN A 41 2.29 3.04 -0.91
C ASN A 41 1.65 3.89 -2.01
N ILE A 42 1.03 3.27 -3.02
CA ILE A 42 0.31 3.98 -4.08
C ILE A 42 -0.87 4.76 -3.50
N GLN A 43 -1.65 4.16 -2.60
CA GLN A 43 -2.79 4.84 -1.98
C GLN A 43 -2.33 5.97 -1.06
N TYR A 44 -1.29 5.76 -0.27
CA TYR A 44 -0.69 6.81 0.55
C TYR A 44 -0.18 7.98 -0.31
N ASN A 45 0.53 7.70 -1.40
CA ASN A 45 1.01 8.74 -2.32
C ASN A 45 -0.14 9.52 -2.97
N LYS A 46 -1.22 8.84 -3.38
CA LYS A 46 -2.45 9.49 -3.86
C LYS A 46 -3.02 10.45 -2.82
N ALA A 47 -3.07 10.02 -1.55
CA ALA A 47 -3.54 10.85 -0.47
C ALA A 47 -2.64 12.07 -0.21
N LYS A 48 -1.32 11.88 -0.30
CA LYS A 48 -0.32 12.95 -0.17
C LYS A 48 -0.41 13.98 -1.30
N VAL A 49 -0.67 13.54 -2.54
CA VAL A 49 -0.93 14.44 -3.67
C VAL A 49 -2.16 15.31 -3.42
N LEU A 50 -3.26 14.72 -2.95
CA LEU A 50 -4.47 15.46 -2.58
C LEU A 50 -4.21 16.48 -1.46
N TYR A 51 -3.47 16.07 -0.43
CA TYR A 51 -3.04 16.96 0.66
C TYR A 51 -2.24 18.15 0.14
N ASN A 52 -1.21 17.89 -0.67
CA ASN A 52 -0.40 18.95 -1.26
C ASN A 52 -1.23 19.88 -2.15
N MET A 53 -2.14 19.34 -2.96
CA MET A 53 -3.05 20.14 -3.78
C MET A 53 -3.96 21.03 -2.92
N ALA A 54 -4.54 20.52 -1.84
CA ALA A 54 -5.39 21.33 -0.96
C ALA A 54 -4.59 22.40 -0.20
N MET A 55 -3.35 22.09 0.19
CA MET A 55 -2.45 23.04 0.82
C MET A 55 -2.06 24.17 -0.15
N LEU A 56 -1.67 23.83 -1.39
CA LEU A 56 -1.31 24.80 -2.44
C LEU A 56 -2.49 25.69 -2.82
N ASN A 57 -3.70 25.13 -2.91
CA ASN A 57 -4.92 25.89 -3.18
C ASN A 57 -5.50 26.61 -1.96
N ARG A 58 -4.82 26.56 -0.80
CA ARG A 58 -5.25 27.16 0.47
C ARG A 58 -6.71 26.85 0.79
N LEU A 59 -7.07 25.57 0.73
CA LEU A 59 -8.44 25.10 0.97
C LEU A 59 -8.95 25.65 2.30
N GLU A 60 -10.02 26.44 2.24
CA GLU A 60 -10.58 27.07 3.44
C GLU A 60 -11.23 26.04 4.38
N LYS A 61 -11.32 26.40 5.67
CA LYS A 61 -11.92 25.55 6.69
C LYS A 61 -13.37 25.22 6.35
N GLY A 62 -13.72 23.94 6.46
CA GLY A 62 -15.04 23.41 6.15
C GLY A 62 -15.29 23.17 4.66
N LYS A 63 -14.45 23.69 3.76
CA LYS A 63 -14.57 23.44 2.32
C LYS A 63 -13.98 22.09 1.96
N GLN A 64 -14.55 21.51 0.90
CA GLN A 64 -14.11 20.26 0.31
C GLN A 64 -13.68 20.47 -1.13
N MET A 65 -12.63 19.77 -1.54
CA MET A 65 -12.16 19.69 -2.91
C MET A 65 -12.32 18.25 -3.39
N LYS A 66 -13.00 18.06 -4.52
CA LYS A 66 -13.23 16.76 -5.14
C LYS A 66 -12.38 16.63 -6.40
N THR A 67 -11.70 15.51 -6.54
CA THR A 67 -10.91 15.15 -7.72
C THR A 67 -11.29 13.74 -8.21
N ASN A 68 -10.66 13.30 -9.29
CA ASN A 68 -10.76 11.91 -9.78
C ASN A 68 -10.10 10.89 -8.84
N ILE A 69 -9.18 11.32 -7.97
CA ILE A 69 -8.45 10.45 -7.03
C ILE A 69 -9.22 10.29 -5.72
N GLY A 70 -10.03 11.29 -5.35
CA GLY A 70 -10.80 11.29 -4.12
C GLY A 70 -11.30 12.68 -3.74
N THR A 71 -11.74 12.81 -2.49
CA THR A 71 -12.19 14.06 -1.90
C THR A 71 -11.28 14.41 -0.73
N ILE A 72 -10.99 15.70 -0.55
CA ILE A 72 -10.26 16.21 0.61
C ILE A 72 -11.04 17.35 1.25
N LYS A 73 -11.11 17.34 2.59
CA LYS A 73 -11.78 18.37 3.39
C LYS A 73 -10.82 18.91 4.43
N TYR A 74 -10.75 20.23 4.57
CA TYR A 74 -9.96 20.87 5.62
C TYR A 74 -10.83 21.21 6.83
N GLU A 75 -10.49 20.70 8.01
CA GLU A 75 -11.24 20.92 9.25
C GLU A 75 -10.59 22.00 10.15
N GLY A 76 -9.56 22.69 9.67
CA GLY A 76 -8.84 23.74 10.40
C GLY A 76 -7.55 23.26 11.05
N ASP A 77 -7.54 22.08 11.66
CA ASP A 77 -6.31 21.52 12.28
C ASP A 77 -5.79 20.28 11.52
N SER A 78 -6.59 19.76 10.58
CA SER A 78 -6.24 18.60 9.78
C SER A 78 -6.92 18.61 8.41
N TYR A 79 -6.31 17.91 7.48
CA TYR A 79 -6.88 17.57 6.18
C TYR A 79 -7.35 16.12 6.20
N GLN A 80 -8.64 15.92 6.00
CA GLN A 80 -9.25 14.60 5.87
C GLN A 80 -9.34 14.22 4.39
N VAL A 81 -8.60 13.18 3.99
CA VAL A 81 -8.55 12.67 2.62
C VAL A 81 -9.35 11.38 2.53
N TYR A 82 -10.29 11.33 1.61
CA TYR A 82 -11.14 10.18 1.28
C TYR A 82 -10.85 9.78 -0.16
N LEU A 83 -10.12 8.68 -0.35
CA LEU A 83 -9.82 8.16 -1.69
C LEU A 83 -11.02 7.45 -2.30
N THR A 84 -11.07 7.36 -3.62
CA THR A 84 -12.09 6.55 -4.34
C THR A 84 -11.99 5.06 -4.00
N SER A 85 -10.83 4.60 -3.54
CA SER A 85 -10.58 3.26 -2.98
C SER A 85 -11.22 3.05 -1.61
N GLN A 86 -12.02 4.00 -1.11
CA GLN A 86 -12.67 4.00 0.21
C GLN A 86 -11.68 4.11 1.40
N GLN A 87 -10.39 4.27 1.12
CA GLN A 87 -9.40 4.50 2.16
C GLN A 87 -9.42 5.96 2.64
N LYS A 88 -9.24 6.12 3.96
CA LYS A 88 -9.18 7.42 4.62
C LYS A 88 -7.79 7.69 5.17
N TYR A 89 -7.27 8.88 4.92
CA TYR A 89 -6.03 9.38 5.49
C TYR A 89 -6.26 10.73 6.15
N ILE A 90 -5.56 11.00 7.25
CA ILE A 90 -5.65 12.26 7.98
C ILE A 90 -4.25 12.85 8.08
N PHE A 91 -4.08 14.08 7.60
CA PHE A 91 -2.83 14.82 7.69
C PHE A 91 -3.03 16.01 8.63
N TYR A 92 -2.29 16.03 9.74
CA TYR A 92 -2.32 17.13 10.70
C TYR A 92 -1.42 18.27 10.24
N VAL A 93 -1.87 19.50 10.44
CA VAL A 93 -1.04 20.68 10.17
C VAL A 93 -0.10 20.86 11.36
N SER A 94 1.20 20.65 11.14
CA SER A 94 2.21 20.91 12.17
C SER A 94 2.30 22.42 12.43
N LYS A 95 2.06 22.84 13.68
CA LYS A 95 2.19 24.24 14.15
C LYS A 95 3.65 24.66 14.41
N ASN A 96 4.61 24.29 13.56
CA ASN A 96 6.03 24.66 13.75
C ASN A 96 6.62 25.32 12.49
N SER A 97 6.38 26.63 12.31
CA SER A 97 7.24 27.57 11.55
C SER A 97 6.73 29.03 11.57
N SER A 98 6.36 29.59 12.72
CA SER A 98 6.09 31.05 12.84
C SER A 98 6.51 31.62 14.19
N SER A 99 7.63 31.15 14.74
CA SER A 99 8.26 31.72 15.94
C SER A 99 9.79 31.68 15.87
N ALA A 100 10.32 32.09 14.71
CA ALA A 100 11.70 32.49 14.47
C ALA A 100 11.64 33.34 13.18
N SER A 101 11.75 34.65 13.17
CA SER A 101 12.37 35.58 14.12
C SER A 101 11.67 36.94 14.00
N GLU A 102 11.49 37.59 15.14
CA GLU A 102 11.35 39.06 15.24
C GLU A 102 12.66 39.76 14.81
#